data_AF-A0A2Z3H184-F1
#
_entry.id   AF-A0A2Z3H184-F1
#
_cell.length_a   1.000
_cell.length_b   1.000
_cell.length_c   1.000
_cell.angle_alpha   90.00
_cell.angle_beta   90.00
_cell.angle_gamma   90.00
#
_symmetry.space_group_name_H-M   'P 1'
#
loop_
_entity.id
_entity.type
_entity.pdbx_description
1 polymer ?
#
loop_
_entity_poly.entity_id
_entity_poly.type
_entity_poly.pdbx_seq_one_letter_code
_entity_poly.pdbx_strand_id
1 'polypeptide(L)'
;MPPTSDKPGDDKGAPAPSPIYKVKSEDLAAEFKQNEAAAQAKYSGAVIEVSGKIIFLGLRNVDNALVGLRETQDQKSGSSIGLSVVMKGRSVIGKIACEQEVSIRCTWKKTPLSSGLVEGELLTTGPDTAVRMTSEEFAQQFTADPKGMKEKCRDRTIILRGAVDSGPDPKGQANEFGLKGNGRIRIRCRIQPAYVDECPVPAIGKDVTVVASLWLVDEGESVFLFVHM
;
A
#
# COMPACT_ATOMS: atom_id res chain seq x y z
N MET A 1 23.60 -40.90 46.41
CA MET A 1 22.98 -39.94 45.48
C MET A 1 23.52 -38.56 45.84
N PRO A 2 24.25 -37.89 44.93
CA PRO A 2 24.75 -36.54 45.20
C PRO A 2 23.59 -35.52 45.11
N PRO A 3 23.64 -34.42 45.89
CA PRO A 3 22.66 -33.36 45.81
C PRO A 3 22.80 -32.59 44.49
N THR A 4 21.69 -32.41 43.80
CA THR A 4 21.57 -31.56 42.61
C THR A 4 21.70 -30.09 43.03
N SER A 5 22.75 -29.43 42.55
CA SER A 5 22.94 -27.99 42.71
C SER A 5 21.88 -27.21 41.92
N ASP A 6 21.02 -26.50 42.63
CA ASP A 6 20.12 -25.48 42.07
C ASP A 6 20.96 -24.34 41.47
N LYS A 7 20.83 -24.13 40.16
CA LYS A 7 21.36 -22.94 39.49
C LYS A 7 20.44 -21.75 39.81
N PRO A 8 20.98 -20.60 40.26
CA PRO A 8 20.23 -19.36 40.34
C PRO A 8 19.69 -19.00 38.95
N GLY A 9 18.38 -18.80 38.84
CA GLY A 9 17.74 -18.34 37.62
C GLY A 9 18.24 -16.95 37.26
N ASP A 10 18.82 -16.81 36.07
CA ASP A 10 19.05 -15.52 35.42
C ASP A 10 17.69 -14.87 35.16
N ASP A 11 17.23 -14.08 36.13
CA ASP A 11 16.08 -13.21 36.00
C ASP A 11 16.46 -12.07 35.06
N LYS A 12 16.39 -12.35 33.74
CA LYS A 12 16.49 -11.35 32.68
C LYS A 12 15.30 -10.41 32.82
N GLY A 13 15.48 -9.39 33.66
CA GLY A 13 14.53 -8.31 33.86
C GLY A 13 13.96 -7.83 32.53
N ALA A 14 12.63 -7.74 32.47
CA ALA A 14 11.92 -7.31 31.28
C ALA A 14 12.53 -5.99 30.75
N PRO A 15 12.81 -5.89 29.44
CA PRO A 15 13.39 -4.68 28.87
C PRO A 15 12.50 -3.47 29.18
N ALA A 16 13.14 -2.36 29.55
CA ALA A 16 12.45 -1.10 29.78
C ALA A 16 11.59 -0.72 28.55
N PRO A 17 10.38 -0.17 28.76
CA PRO A 17 9.48 0.16 27.64
C PRO A 17 10.15 1.16 26.70
N SER A 18 10.16 0.85 25.40
CA SER A 18 10.71 1.75 24.38
C SER A 18 9.98 3.09 24.38
N PRO A 19 10.69 4.23 24.18
CA PRO A 19 10.06 5.53 24.05
C PRO A 19 9.09 5.52 22.86
N ILE A 20 7.90 6.08 23.08
CA ILE A 20 6.87 6.25 22.05
C ILE A 20 6.97 7.70 21.54
N TYR A 21 7.48 7.86 20.32
CA TYR A 21 7.48 9.16 19.64
C TYR A 21 6.17 9.34 18.88
N LYS A 22 5.57 10.54 18.96
CA LYS A 22 4.45 10.94 18.11
C LYS A 22 4.92 12.01 17.14
N VAL A 23 4.94 11.73 15.85
CA VAL A 23 5.51 12.61 14.84
C VAL A 23 4.64 12.64 13.59
N LYS A 24 4.65 13.76 12.88
CA LYS A 24 4.08 13.81 11.53
C LYS A 24 5.06 13.25 10.51
N SER A 25 4.56 12.68 9.42
CA SER A 25 5.41 12.14 8.36
C SER A 25 6.28 13.21 7.71
N GLU A 26 5.78 14.44 7.58
CA GLU A 26 6.56 15.56 7.02
C GLU A 26 7.74 15.93 7.93
N ASP A 27 7.51 16.04 9.25
CA ASP A 27 8.55 16.38 10.21
C ASP A 27 9.62 15.29 10.29
N LEU A 28 9.20 14.02 10.30
CA LEU A 28 10.12 12.89 10.32
C LEU A 28 10.96 12.80 9.04
N ALA A 29 10.34 13.05 7.88
CA ALA A 29 11.06 13.11 6.62
C ALA A 29 12.03 14.30 6.56
N ALA A 30 11.66 15.47 7.08
CA ALA A 30 12.51 16.64 7.16
C ALA A 30 13.72 16.42 8.08
N GLU A 31 13.51 15.85 9.28
CA GLU A 31 14.60 15.50 10.20
C GLU A 31 15.59 14.54 9.55
N PHE A 32 15.09 13.51 8.86
CA PHE A 32 15.92 12.52 8.18
C PHE A 32 16.72 13.13 7.02
N LYS A 33 16.10 14.00 6.20
CA LYS A 33 16.79 14.72 5.11
C LYS A 33 17.85 15.69 5.62
N GLN A 34 17.58 16.36 6.75
CA GLN A 34 18.49 17.31 7.35
C GLN A 34 19.73 16.62 7.93
N ASN A 35 19.54 15.52 8.67
CA ASN A 35 20.63 14.76 9.26
C ASN A 35 20.22 13.30 9.52
N GLU A 36 20.41 12.46 8.51
CA GLU A 36 20.09 11.02 8.56
C GLU A 36 20.76 10.33 9.76
N ALA A 37 22.02 10.64 10.06
CA ALA A 37 22.75 10.00 11.16
C ALA A 37 22.16 10.35 12.53
N ALA A 38 21.78 11.62 12.74
CA ALA A 38 21.15 12.06 13.99
C ALA A 38 19.73 11.49 14.13
N ALA A 39 18.93 11.49 13.06
CA ALA A 39 17.61 10.87 13.05
C ALA A 39 17.70 9.36 13.35
N GLN A 40 18.64 8.67 12.70
CA GLN A 40 18.89 7.25 12.95
C GLN A 40 19.28 6.99 14.41
N ALA A 41 20.16 7.80 15.00
CA ALA A 41 20.54 7.67 16.41
C ALA A 41 19.35 7.94 17.35
N LYS A 42 18.52 8.93 17.05
CA LYS A 42 17.33 9.32 17.84
C LYS A 42 16.25 8.23 17.85
N TYR A 43 16.00 7.61 16.69
CA TYR A 43 14.87 6.72 16.49
C TYR A 43 15.21 5.23 16.51
N SER A 44 16.48 4.84 16.44
CA SER A 44 16.88 3.41 16.35
C SER A 44 16.21 2.53 17.42
N GLY A 45 15.37 1.58 17.00
CA GLY A 45 14.66 0.65 17.88
C GLY A 45 13.48 1.25 18.64
N ALA A 46 13.20 2.54 18.45
CA ALA A 46 12.06 3.21 19.07
C ALA A 46 10.75 2.82 18.39
N VAL A 47 9.67 2.89 19.18
CA VAL A 47 8.31 2.80 18.68
C VAL A 47 7.86 4.20 18.30
N ILE A 48 7.33 4.36 17.10
CA ILE A 48 6.90 5.65 16.56
C ILE A 48 5.44 5.53 16.15
N GLU A 49 4.61 6.43 16.64
CA GLU A 49 3.30 6.74 16.09
C GLU A 49 3.49 7.84 15.05
N VAL A 50 3.44 7.47 13.77
CA VAL A 50 3.53 8.40 12.65
C VAL A 50 2.15 8.71 12.12
N SER A 51 1.81 10.00 12.03
CA SER A 51 0.59 10.47 11.36
C SER A 51 0.91 11.12 10.02
N GLY A 52 0.08 10.90 9.01
CA GLY A 52 0.21 11.61 7.74
C GLY A 52 -0.77 11.13 6.67
N LYS A 53 -0.69 11.76 5.50
CA LYS A 53 -1.49 11.38 4.33
C LYS A 53 -0.82 10.29 3.51
N ILE A 54 -1.61 9.30 3.09
CA ILE A 54 -1.15 8.23 2.21
C ILE A 54 -0.96 8.77 0.79
N ILE A 55 0.18 8.51 0.17
CA ILE A 55 0.46 8.82 -1.25
C ILE A 55 0.68 7.58 -2.10
N PHE A 56 0.92 6.44 -1.46
CA PHE A 56 1.19 5.18 -2.12
C PHE A 56 0.70 4.01 -1.27
N LEU A 57 0.09 3.04 -1.92
CA LEU A 57 -0.24 1.74 -1.37
C LEU A 57 0.26 0.69 -2.34
N GLY A 58 0.81 -0.39 -1.80
CA GLY A 58 1.19 -1.54 -2.57
C GLY A 58 1.63 -2.66 -1.67
N LEU A 59 2.09 -3.75 -2.27
CA LEU A 59 2.72 -4.84 -1.55
C LEU A 59 4.23 -4.63 -1.49
N ARG A 60 4.83 -4.91 -0.34
CA ARG A 60 6.29 -5.03 -0.20
C ARG A 60 6.75 -6.44 -0.57
N ASN A 61 5.96 -7.42 -0.17
CA ASN A 61 6.09 -8.84 -0.47
C ASN A 61 4.71 -9.48 -0.27
N VAL A 62 4.64 -10.81 -0.39
CA VAL A 62 3.41 -11.61 -0.23
C VAL A 62 2.67 -11.32 1.07
N ASP A 63 3.41 -11.13 2.16
CA ASP A 63 2.84 -11.07 3.50
C ASP A 63 2.59 -9.63 3.97
N ASN A 64 3.30 -8.64 3.41
CA ASN A 64 3.35 -7.30 3.97
C ASN A 64 2.97 -6.23 2.95
N ALA A 65 2.11 -5.31 3.37
CA ALA A 65 1.84 -4.08 2.62
C ALA A 65 2.96 -3.04 2.83
N LEU A 66 3.11 -2.17 1.84
CA LEU A 66 3.91 -0.96 1.90
C LEU A 66 2.97 0.25 1.82
N VAL A 67 3.04 1.12 2.81
CA VAL A 67 2.29 2.38 2.86
C VAL A 67 3.28 3.53 2.75
N GLY A 68 3.19 4.30 1.68
CA GLY A 68 3.96 5.54 1.53
C GLY A 68 3.18 6.72 2.09
N LEU A 69 3.81 7.49 2.96
CA LEU A 69 3.28 8.72 3.55
C LEU A 69 3.89 9.95 2.87
N ARG A 70 3.08 11.01 2.82
CA ARG A 70 3.48 12.31 2.26
C ARG A 70 4.60 12.95 3.09
N GLU A 71 5.64 13.41 2.41
CA GLU A 71 6.77 14.12 3.04
C GLU A 71 6.64 15.64 2.92
N THR A 72 6.01 16.13 1.86
CA THR A 72 5.80 17.57 1.62
C THR A 72 4.40 17.81 1.07
N GLN A 73 3.83 18.99 1.32
CA GLN A 73 2.47 19.32 0.87
C GLN A 73 2.32 19.21 -0.66
N ASP A 74 3.36 19.53 -1.41
CA ASP A 74 3.36 19.52 -2.89
C ASP A 74 3.63 18.14 -3.51
N GLN A 75 3.93 17.12 -2.71
CA GLN A 75 4.22 15.78 -3.20
C GLN A 75 2.95 15.14 -3.77
N LYS A 76 3.02 14.75 -5.05
CA LYS A 76 1.96 13.99 -5.74
C LYS A 76 2.21 12.48 -5.62
N SER A 77 1.15 11.69 -5.70
CA SER A 77 1.27 10.22 -5.79
C SER A 77 2.11 9.84 -7.02
N GLY A 78 2.91 8.77 -6.88
CA GLY A 78 3.86 8.32 -7.91
C GLY A 78 5.19 9.10 -7.98
N SER A 79 5.38 10.14 -7.15
CA SER A 79 6.71 10.74 -6.92
C SER A 79 7.63 9.75 -6.17
N SER A 80 8.92 10.07 -6.03
CA SER A 80 9.86 9.27 -5.21
C SER A 80 9.17 8.81 -3.93
N ILE A 81 9.17 7.50 -3.70
CA ILE A 81 8.54 6.87 -2.54
C ILE A 81 9.05 7.62 -1.31
N GLY A 82 8.13 8.33 -0.64
CA GLY A 82 8.47 9.11 0.54
C GLY A 82 8.77 8.20 1.72
N LEU A 83 8.51 8.71 2.93
CA LEU A 83 8.55 7.92 4.15
C LEU A 83 7.61 6.70 4.02
N SER A 84 8.20 5.51 4.03
CA SER A 84 7.45 4.27 3.83
C SER A 84 7.38 3.44 5.09
N VAL A 85 6.19 2.90 5.35
CA VAL A 85 5.92 1.99 6.45
C VAL A 85 5.61 0.60 5.91
N VAL A 86 6.39 -0.39 6.33
CA VAL A 86 6.07 -1.80 6.09
C VAL A 86 5.08 -2.25 7.16
N MET A 87 3.87 -2.59 6.75
CA MET A 87 2.77 -2.95 7.65
C MET A 87 2.81 -4.44 7.99
N LYS A 88 2.34 -4.81 9.20
CA LYS A 88 2.12 -6.21 9.56
C LYS A 88 0.91 -6.75 8.81
N GLY A 89 1.16 -7.59 7.80
CA GLY A 89 0.08 -8.17 7.00
C GLY A 89 -0.36 -7.28 5.84
N ARG A 90 -0.90 -7.90 4.79
CA ARG A 90 -1.53 -7.20 3.65
C ARG A 90 -2.96 -6.73 3.91
N SER A 91 -3.59 -7.14 5.02
CA SER A 91 -5.02 -6.87 5.29
C SER A 91 -5.40 -5.38 5.42
N VAL A 92 -4.40 -4.50 5.44
CA VAL A 92 -4.59 -3.05 5.41
C VAL A 92 -4.97 -2.56 4.00
N ILE A 93 -4.55 -3.27 2.95
CA ILE A 93 -4.96 -2.96 1.57
C ILE A 93 -6.47 -3.16 1.46
N GLY A 94 -7.16 -2.16 0.89
CA GLY A 94 -8.62 -2.10 0.83
C GLY A 94 -9.31 -1.48 2.06
N LYS A 95 -8.61 -1.33 3.19
CA LYS A 95 -9.10 -0.58 4.38
C LYS A 95 -8.71 0.88 4.36
N ILE A 96 -7.61 1.21 3.69
CA ILE A 96 -7.11 2.58 3.53
C ILE A 96 -6.97 2.94 2.05
N ALA A 97 -6.91 4.24 1.78
CA ALA A 97 -6.80 4.78 0.42
C ALA A 97 -5.80 5.93 0.35
N CYS A 98 -5.24 6.18 -0.84
CA CYS A 98 -4.44 7.38 -1.09
C CYS A 98 -5.25 8.65 -0.78
N GLU A 99 -4.56 9.69 -0.31
CA GLU A 99 -5.08 10.95 0.24
C GLU A 99 -5.78 10.85 1.61
N GLN A 100 -5.96 9.65 2.16
CA GLN A 100 -6.51 9.47 3.50
C GLN A 100 -5.45 9.79 4.56
N GLU A 101 -5.87 10.54 5.59
CA GLU A 101 -5.07 10.75 6.81
C GLU A 101 -5.07 9.47 7.65
N VAL A 102 -3.91 9.04 8.14
CA VAL A 102 -3.78 7.87 9.01
C VAL A 102 -2.82 8.12 10.16
N SER A 103 -2.97 7.35 11.25
CA SER A 103 -1.96 7.20 12.29
C SER A 103 -1.52 5.75 12.35
N ILE A 104 -0.21 5.51 12.30
CA ILE A 104 0.39 4.17 12.26
C ILE A 104 1.43 4.06 13.37
N ARG A 105 1.30 3.04 14.23
CA ARG A 105 2.35 2.63 15.16
C ARG A 105 3.32 1.73 14.43
N CYS A 106 4.61 2.03 14.48
CA CYS A 106 5.65 1.27 13.81
C CYS A 106 6.95 1.29 14.62
N THR A 107 7.92 0.48 14.22
CA THR A 107 9.26 0.45 14.82
C THR A 107 10.26 0.96 13.81
N TRP A 108 11.15 1.85 14.24
CA TRP A 108 12.26 2.27 13.39
C TRP A 108 13.37 1.22 13.42
N LYS A 109 13.65 0.61 12.27
CA LYS A 109 14.68 -0.42 12.14
C LYS A 109 15.59 -0.11 10.95
N LYS A 110 16.90 -0.18 11.19
CA LYS A 110 17.87 -0.13 10.10
C LYS A 110 17.79 -1.45 9.32
N THR A 111 17.56 -1.38 8.02
CA THR A 111 17.66 -2.53 7.12
C THR A 111 18.83 -2.33 6.16
N PRO A 112 19.40 -3.41 5.58
CA PRO A 112 20.50 -3.29 4.62
C PRO A 112 20.17 -2.45 3.37
N LEU A 113 18.89 -2.33 3.02
CA LEU A 113 18.42 -1.65 1.82
C LEU A 113 17.80 -0.28 2.10
N SER A 114 17.58 0.07 3.38
CA SER A 114 17.05 1.38 3.82
C SER A 114 16.88 1.41 5.35
N SER A 115 16.99 2.59 5.94
CA SER A 115 16.39 2.88 7.24
C SER A 115 14.87 2.90 7.03
N GLY A 116 14.12 2.07 7.76
CA GLY A 116 12.70 1.86 7.47
C GLY A 116 11.83 1.84 8.71
N LEU A 117 10.63 2.40 8.57
CA LEU A 117 9.53 2.15 9.49
C LEU A 117 8.97 0.76 9.15
N VAL A 118 9.06 -0.16 10.10
CA VAL A 118 8.61 -1.54 9.94
C VAL A 118 7.57 -1.88 10.98
N GLU A 119 6.97 -3.06 10.84
CA GLU A 119 6.05 -3.58 11.85
C GLU A 119 4.84 -2.67 12.08
N GLY A 120 4.41 -1.95 11.04
CA GLY A 120 3.33 -0.99 11.08
C GLY A 120 1.99 -1.61 11.48
N GLU A 121 1.31 -0.96 12.42
CA GLU A 121 -0.03 -1.25 12.90
C GLU A 121 -0.88 0.02 12.74
N LEU A 122 -1.97 -0.08 11.98
CA LEU A 122 -2.89 1.03 11.76
C LEU A 122 -3.66 1.33 13.05
N LEU A 123 -3.54 2.53 13.59
CA LEU A 123 -4.24 2.96 14.80
C LEU A 123 -5.56 3.64 14.48
N THR A 124 -5.52 4.66 13.62
CA THR A 124 -6.69 5.46 13.25
C THR A 124 -6.68 5.78 11.77
N THR A 125 -7.88 6.00 11.22
CA THR A 125 -8.07 6.44 9.83
C THR A 125 -8.96 7.67 9.80
N GLY A 126 -8.66 8.60 8.91
CA GLY A 126 -9.54 9.70 8.53
C GLY A 126 -10.65 9.24 7.59
N PRO A 127 -11.42 10.18 7.01
CA PRO A 127 -12.48 9.88 6.05
C PRO A 127 -11.97 9.06 4.85
N ASP A 128 -12.78 8.10 4.39
CA ASP A 128 -12.45 7.31 3.19
C ASP A 128 -12.38 8.20 1.95
N THR A 129 -11.26 8.12 1.24
CA THR A 129 -10.98 8.89 0.01
C THR A 129 -11.02 8.02 -1.26
N ALA A 130 -11.26 6.71 -1.14
CA ALA A 130 -11.29 5.80 -2.27
C ALA A 130 -12.38 6.17 -3.28
N VAL A 131 -12.08 5.99 -4.57
CA VAL A 131 -13.08 6.03 -5.63
C VAL A 131 -13.67 4.63 -5.78
N ARG A 132 -14.91 4.45 -5.31
CA ARG A 132 -15.62 3.17 -5.31
C ARG A 132 -16.72 3.17 -6.37
N MET A 133 -16.74 2.16 -7.24
CA MET A 133 -17.81 1.95 -8.23
C MET A 133 -17.73 0.53 -8.81
N THR A 134 -18.72 0.16 -9.62
CA THR A 134 -18.61 -1.06 -10.43
C THR A 134 -17.71 -0.85 -11.65
N SER A 135 -17.20 -1.94 -12.23
CA SER A 135 -16.41 -1.90 -13.47
C SER A 135 -17.22 -1.33 -14.65
N GLU A 136 -18.52 -1.65 -14.75
CA GLU A 136 -19.40 -1.14 -15.80
C GLU A 136 -19.65 0.36 -15.65
N GLU A 137 -19.91 0.86 -14.43
CA GLU A 137 -20.04 2.30 -14.16
C GLU A 137 -18.75 3.06 -14.45
N PHE A 138 -17.59 2.49 -14.10
CA PHE A 138 -16.29 3.07 -14.42
C PHE A 138 -16.12 3.21 -15.93
N ALA A 139 -16.38 2.14 -16.68
CA ALA A 139 -16.31 2.13 -18.14
C ALA A 139 -17.29 3.15 -18.77
N GLN A 140 -18.50 3.26 -18.22
CA GLN A 140 -19.51 4.23 -18.67
C GLN A 140 -19.06 5.68 -18.43
N GLN A 141 -18.60 6.01 -17.22
CA GLN A 141 -18.11 7.36 -16.90
C GLN A 141 -16.87 7.70 -17.73
N PHE A 142 -15.96 6.75 -17.93
CA PHE A 142 -14.76 6.96 -18.73
C PHE A 142 -15.08 7.16 -20.21
N THR A 143 -16.09 6.46 -20.74
CA THR A 143 -16.56 6.68 -22.13
C THR A 143 -17.15 8.08 -22.29
N ALA A 144 -17.90 8.56 -21.30
CA ALA A 144 -18.59 9.84 -21.36
C ALA A 144 -17.62 11.03 -21.20
N ASP A 145 -16.67 10.94 -20.26
CA ASP A 145 -15.65 11.97 -20.01
C ASP A 145 -14.33 11.33 -19.60
N PRO A 146 -13.49 10.92 -20.57
CA PRO A 146 -12.18 10.35 -20.26
C PRO A 146 -11.33 11.30 -19.44
N LYS A 147 -11.31 12.60 -19.77
CA LYS A 147 -10.43 13.58 -19.10
C LYS A 147 -10.85 13.79 -17.64
N GLY A 148 -12.15 13.97 -17.39
CA GLY A 148 -12.67 14.10 -16.03
C GLY A 148 -12.47 12.85 -15.20
N MET A 149 -12.63 11.66 -15.77
CA MET A 149 -12.35 10.41 -15.06
C MET A 149 -10.86 10.24 -14.75
N LYS A 150 -9.98 10.57 -15.70
CA LYS A 150 -8.53 10.57 -15.47
C LYS A 150 -8.17 11.48 -14.28
N GLU A 151 -8.73 12.68 -14.22
CA GLU A 151 -8.48 13.62 -13.11
C GLU A 151 -9.09 13.13 -11.79
N LYS A 152 -10.34 12.65 -11.81
CA LYS A 152 -11.03 12.11 -10.61
C LYS A 152 -10.28 10.94 -9.97
N CYS A 153 -9.66 10.11 -10.80
CA CYS A 153 -8.92 8.93 -10.39
C CYS A 153 -7.43 9.16 -10.19
N ARG A 154 -6.92 10.34 -10.56
CA ARG A 154 -5.53 10.70 -10.40
C ARG A 154 -5.14 10.65 -8.93
N ASP A 155 -4.03 10.00 -8.63
CA ASP A 155 -3.46 9.97 -7.27
C ASP A 155 -4.39 9.35 -6.21
N ARG A 156 -5.40 8.60 -6.64
CA ARG A 156 -6.46 8.03 -5.79
C ARG A 156 -6.45 6.51 -5.88
N THR A 157 -6.78 5.86 -4.76
CA THR A 157 -7.10 4.44 -4.78
C THR A 157 -8.47 4.24 -5.41
N ILE A 158 -8.55 3.31 -6.35
CA ILE A 158 -9.79 2.90 -6.99
C ILE A 158 -10.13 1.52 -6.47
N ILE A 159 -11.39 1.34 -6.07
CA ILE A 159 -11.91 0.05 -5.67
C ILE A 159 -13.06 -0.28 -6.61
N LEU A 160 -12.81 -1.23 -7.52
CA LEU A 160 -13.80 -1.67 -8.50
C LEU A 160 -14.36 -3.02 -8.12
N ARG A 161 -15.69 -3.16 -8.25
CA ARG A 161 -16.36 -4.46 -8.22
C ARG A 161 -16.82 -4.82 -9.63
N GLY A 162 -16.57 -6.04 -10.07
CA GLY A 162 -17.04 -6.49 -11.38
C GLY A 162 -16.78 -7.96 -11.66
N ALA A 163 -17.49 -8.47 -12.66
CA ALA A 163 -17.28 -9.82 -13.19
C ALA A 163 -16.06 -9.86 -14.10
N VAL A 164 -15.25 -10.90 -13.98
CA VAL A 164 -14.11 -11.16 -14.87
C VAL A 164 -14.63 -11.55 -16.24
N ASP A 165 -14.26 -10.82 -17.30
CA ASP A 165 -14.76 -11.06 -18.67
C ASP A 165 -13.72 -11.70 -19.59
N SER A 166 -12.45 -11.66 -19.19
CA SER A 166 -11.34 -12.20 -19.95
C SER A 166 -10.22 -12.64 -19.00
N GLY A 167 -9.61 -13.78 -19.33
CA GLY A 167 -8.46 -14.33 -18.60
C GLY A 167 -7.14 -13.72 -19.04
N PRO A 168 -6.01 -14.36 -18.70
CA PRO A 168 -4.68 -13.94 -19.15
C PRO A 168 -4.62 -13.83 -20.66
N ASP A 169 -3.98 -12.76 -21.15
CA ASP A 169 -3.74 -12.56 -22.58
C ASP A 169 -2.88 -13.73 -23.11
N PRO A 170 -3.35 -14.52 -24.10
CA PRO A 170 -2.61 -15.64 -24.66
C PRO A 170 -1.27 -15.25 -25.29
N LYS A 171 -1.14 -13.98 -25.69
CA LYS A 171 0.10 -13.38 -26.22
C LYS A 171 0.83 -12.53 -25.18
N GLY A 172 0.25 -12.37 -24.00
CA GLY A 172 0.69 -11.41 -22.99
C GLY A 172 1.25 -12.06 -21.73
N GLN A 173 1.36 -11.22 -20.69
CA GLN A 173 1.89 -11.62 -19.39
C GLN A 173 0.80 -12.35 -18.60
N ALA A 174 1.16 -13.47 -17.93
CA ALA A 174 0.23 -14.33 -17.18
C ALA A 174 -0.45 -13.66 -15.96
N ASN A 175 -0.16 -12.38 -15.73
CA ASN A 175 -0.54 -11.56 -14.58
C ASN A 175 -1.68 -10.57 -14.91
N GLU A 176 -2.38 -10.74 -16.03
CA GLU A 176 -3.46 -9.85 -16.43
C GLU A 176 -4.81 -10.55 -16.54
N PHE A 177 -5.89 -9.79 -16.33
CA PHE A 177 -7.26 -10.20 -16.60
C PHE A 177 -8.12 -8.98 -16.90
N GLY A 178 -9.28 -9.19 -17.53
CA GLY A 178 -10.24 -8.13 -17.78
C GLY A 178 -11.43 -8.19 -16.83
N LEU A 179 -11.93 -7.01 -16.46
CA LEU A 179 -13.25 -6.85 -15.86
C LEU A 179 -14.23 -6.39 -16.92
N LYS A 180 -15.47 -6.86 -16.81
CA LYS A 180 -16.59 -6.47 -17.66
C LYS A 180 -16.72 -4.94 -17.71
N GLY A 181 -16.56 -4.39 -18.90
CA GLY A 181 -16.80 -2.98 -19.20
C GLY A 181 -18.17 -2.74 -19.84
N ASN A 182 -18.29 -1.68 -20.64
CA ASN A 182 -19.55 -1.29 -21.30
C ASN A 182 -19.62 -1.66 -22.79
N GLY A 183 -18.73 -2.55 -23.27
CA GLY A 183 -18.60 -2.93 -24.68
C GLY A 183 -17.76 -1.97 -25.54
N ARG A 184 -17.51 -0.74 -25.06
CA ARG A 184 -16.55 0.20 -25.69
C ARG A 184 -15.24 0.23 -24.93
N ILE A 185 -15.29 0.45 -23.62
CA ILE A 185 -14.11 0.44 -22.76
C ILE A 185 -13.94 -0.94 -22.16
N ARG A 186 -12.74 -1.51 -22.33
CA ARG A 186 -12.29 -2.70 -21.60
C ARG A 186 -11.44 -2.28 -20.40
N ILE A 187 -11.66 -2.91 -19.25
CA ILE A 187 -10.90 -2.64 -18.03
C ILE A 187 -9.90 -3.78 -17.85
N ARG A 188 -8.62 -3.49 -18.04
CA ARG A 188 -7.53 -4.45 -17.86
C ARG A 188 -6.93 -4.28 -16.48
N CYS A 189 -6.89 -5.36 -15.72
CA CYS A 189 -6.30 -5.44 -14.40
C CYS A 189 -4.97 -6.18 -14.50
N ARG A 190 -3.87 -5.50 -14.14
CA ARG A 190 -2.51 -6.08 -14.12
C ARG A 190 -2.06 -6.28 -12.68
N ILE A 191 -1.71 -7.51 -12.35
CA ILE A 191 -1.06 -7.92 -11.11
C ILE A 191 0.45 -7.76 -11.31
N GLN A 192 1.22 -7.37 -10.30
CA GLN A 192 2.68 -7.34 -10.45
C GLN A 192 3.20 -8.77 -10.68
N PRO A 193 4.15 -9.01 -11.61
CA PRO A 193 4.65 -10.36 -11.90
C PRO A 193 5.12 -11.13 -10.65
N ALA A 194 5.68 -10.42 -9.67
CA ALA A 194 6.17 -11.00 -8.42
C ALA A 194 5.07 -11.53 -7.47
N TYR A 195 3.78 -11.34 -7.80
CA TYR A 195 2.64 -11.72 -6.95
C TYR A 195 1.65 -12.66 -7.63
N VAL A 196 1.99 -13.21 -8.80
CA VAL A 196 1.08 -14.04 -9.59
C VAL A 196 0.76 -15.36 -8.90
N ASP A 197 1.75 -15.96 -8.22
CA ASP A 197 1.59 -17.25 -7.56
C ASP A 197 0.67 -17.13 -6.33
N GLU A 198 0.72 -16.00 -5.63
CA GLU A 198 -0.04 -15.77 -4.39
C GLU A 198 -1.39 -15.10 -4.64
N CYS A 199 -1.55 -14.52 -5.82
CA CYS A 199 -2.78 -13.90 -6.28
C CYS A 199 -3.06 -14.35 -7.71
N PRO A 200 -3.52 -15.59 -7.90
CA PRO A 200 -3.79 -16.12 -9.22
C PRO A 200 -4.89 -15.31 -9.90
N VAL A 201 -4.78 -15.19 -11.22
CA VAL A 201 -5.81 -14.56 -12.05
C VAL A 201 -7.17 -15.23 -11.78
N PRO A 202 -8.21 -14.46 -11.43
CA PRO A 202 -9.54 -15.01 -11.21
C PRO A 202 -10.11 -15.69 -12.46
N ALA A 203 -10.95 -16.71 -12.26
CA ALA A 203 -11.66 -17.37 -13.36
C ALA A 203 -12.68 -16.42 -14.03
N ILE A 204 -12.87 -16.57 -15.34
CA ILE A 204 -13.89 -15.85 -16.11
C ILE A 204 -15.29 -16.09 -15.51
N GLY A 205 -16.10 -15.04 -15.46
CA GLY A 205 -17.44 -15.02 -14.89
C GLY A 205 -17.48 -14.80 -13.37
N LYS A 206 -16.33 -14.88 -12.68
CA LYS A 206 -16.27 -14.63 -11.23
C LYS A 206 -16.39 -13.14 -10.93
N ASP A 207 -17.26 -12.79 -9.99
CA ASP A 207 -17.28 -11.45 -9.40
C ASP A 207 -16.08 -11.26 -8.45
N VAL A 208 -15.35 -10.17 -8.64
CA VAL A 208 -14.20 -9.79 -7.82
C VAL A 208 -14.30 -8.34 -7.36
N THR A 209 -13.56 -8.03 -6.30
CA THR A 209 -13.28 -6.65 -5.90
C THR A 209 -11.78 -6.42 -6.06
N VAL A 210 -11.42 -5.36 -6.77
CA VAL A 210 -10.04 -5.00 -7.10
C VAL A 210 -9.71 -3.67 -6.44
N VAL A 211 -8.66 -3.64 -5.63
CA VAL A 211 -8.03 -2.41 -5.13
C VAL A 211 -6.88 -2.08 -6.07
N ALA A 212 -6.90 -0.90 -6.68
CA ALA A 212 -5.95 -0.53 -7.72
C ALA A 212 -5.63 0.97 -7.75
N SER A 213 -4.59 1.31 -8.50
CA SER A 213 -4.36 2.67 -9.01
C SER A 213 -4.54 2.69 -10.52
N LEU A 214 -5.08 3.79 -11.04
CA LEU A 214 -5.21 4.01 -12.47
C LEU A 214 -3.81 4.16 -13.09
N TRP A 215 -3.51 3.34 -14.10
CA TRP A 215 -2.32 3.48 -14.91
C TRP A 215 -2.75 3.70 -16.36
N LEU A 216 -2.61 4.93 -16.84
CA LEU A 216 -3.05 5.27 -18.18
C LEU A 216 -1.90 5.01 -19.15
N VAL A 217 -1.99 3.91 -19.88
CA VAL A 217 -1.28 3.75 -21.14
C VAL A 217 -2.24 4.22 -22.22
N ASP A 218 -1.78 5.10 -23.11
CA ASP A 218 -2.62 5.66 -24.19
C ASP A 218 -2.83 4.61 -25.29
N GLU A 219 -3.56 3.54 -24.97
CA GLU A 219 -3.83 2.39 -25.84
C GLU A 219 -5.31 2.32 -26.24
N GLY A 220 -5.85 3.43 -26.75
CA GLY A 220 -7.19 3.47 -27.34
C GLY A 220 -8.32 3.11 -26.37
N GLU A 221 -9.00 1.99 -26.61
CA GLU A 221 -10.24 1.55 -25.92
C GLU A 221 -10.00 0.76 -24.62
N SER A 222 -8.76 0.68 -24.14
CA SER A 222 -8.41 -0.04 -22.89
C SER A 222 -7.98 0.91 -21.79
N VAL A 223 -8.45 0.64 -20.57
CA VAL A 223 -7.95 1.29 -19.35
C VAL A 223 -7.19 0.26 -18.52
N PHE A 224 -5.96 0.58 -18.12
CA PHE A 224 -5.16 -0.30 -17.28
C PHE A 224 -5.25 0.12 -15.81
N LEU A 225 -5.43 -0.87 -14.95
CA LEU A 225 -5.42 -0.76 -13.51
C LEU A 225 -4.27 -1.58 -12.98
N PHE A 226 -3.41 -0.96 -12.18
CA PHE A 226 -2.39 -1.67 -11.44
C PHE A 226 -2.97 -2.13 -10.11
N VAL A 227 -3.07 -3.45 -9.95
CA VAL A 227 -3.82 -4.11 -8.89
C VAL A 227 -2.91 -4.26 -7.66
N HIS A 228 -3.34 -3.69 -6.54
CA HIS A 228 -2.62 -3.69 -5.25
C HIS A 228 -3.00 -4.85 -4.32
N MET A 229 -4.17 -5.45 -4.56
CA MET A 229 -4.85 -6.54 -3.81
C MET A 229 -4.70 -6.53 -2.29
#